data_AF-A0A967LHH3-F1
#
_entry.id   AF-A0A967LHH3-F1
#
_cell.length_a   1.000
_cell.length_b   1.000
_cell.length_c   1.000
_cell.angle_alpha   90.00
_cell.angle_beta   90.00
_cell.angle_gamma   90.00
#
_symmetry.space_group_name_H-M   'P 1'
#
loop_
_entity.id
_entity.type
_entity.pdbx_description
1 polymer ?
#
loop_
_entity_poly.entity_id
_entity_poly.type
_entity_poly.pdbx_seq_one_letter_code
_entity_poly.pdbx_strand_id
1 'polypeptide(L)'
;MFSNADYRIHFADHVYRHFFNDGLLTLDECRNRVLNRANQIDMAIISHSARWGDAKRTTPFTKDDHWLPEINDLLYDTSDDRHLTPRVGVVLQQLRDVDWYPYIEAPGFNQHGGWDATGFNVTMSAPSGTIYYTTDGNDPRLSVAQSAPGSVVTLVPENASKRYLVPGAPVDPPTGSILREYWTGISGTAVSNLTSSPDYPLNPSGSDQLTSFEAPTNWADYYGTRVRGYVHPPTTDNYTFWIASDDNSELWLSTNADPVNAVMIAHVPGWTNSRIWNKYPAEQQSASILLVAGQKYYIEALMKEHGGGDNLAVTWEGGGIVQGQPIGGQYLSPAPADDMWASPYLDDSSWTAGTGGVGYERNPGDPVNYVSLINLDVEVDMYGDNSSCYVRIPFTISHTDLSDMTLKMRYDDGFIAYINGVEVARRNFTGSPQWDSAAGVENPDSAAINFENIDISAHIGTLQSGDNLLAIHGLNISTADSDFLISVELVATEISQGDVSPSAIPYSGRVSLNKTTKLKARVLDGAWSAMNEAIFAVGHVADYLRVTEIMYHPKYTGDPNDPNTEFIELKNIGPGTLNLNLVEFT
;
A
#
# COMPACT_ATOMS: atom_id res chain seq x y z
N MET A 1 -10.96 -16.74 -19.48
CA MET A 1 -10.31 -15.43 -19.25
C MET A 1 -11.07 -14.31 -19.95
N PHE A 2 -11.18 -14.32 -21.29
CA PHE A 2 -11.91 -13.30 -22.06
C PHE A 2 -13.44 -13.25 -21.87
N SER A 3 -14.04 -14.19 -21.13
CA SER A 3 -15.42 -14.07 -20.66
C SER A 3 -15.60 -12.99 -19.58
N ASN A 4 -14.53 -12.61 -18.86
CA ASN A 4 -14.52 -11.53 -17.87
C ASN A 4 -14.44 -10.16 -18.57
N ALA A 5 -15.39 -9.26 -18.28
CA ALA A 5 -15.50 -7.95 -18.91
C ALA A 5 -14.34 -6.99 -18.57
N ASP A 6 -13.83 -7.04 -17.33
CA ASP A 6 -12.70 -6.22 -16.91
C ASP A 6 -11.39 -6.70 -17.52
N TYR A 7 -11.21 -8.01 -17.63
CA TYR A 7 -10.08 -8.54 -18.38
C TYR A 7 -10.11 -8.08 -19.84
N ARG A 8 -11.30 -8.07 -20.48
CA ARG A 8 -11.45 -7.55 -21.85
C ARG A 8 -11.11 -6.07 -21.95
N ILE A 9 -11.57 -5.24 -21.01
CA ILE A 9 -11.29 -3.80 -21.08
C ILE A 9 -9.80 -3.50 -20.84
N HIS A 10 -9.17 -4.18 -19.89
CA HIS A 10 -7.72 -4.06 -19.69
C HIS A 10 -6.94 -4.53 -20.90
N PHE A 11 -7.32 -5.65 -21.50
CA PHE A 11 -6.72 -6.10 -22.75
C PHE A 11 -6.89 -5.05 -23.86
N ALA A 12 -8.07 -4.45 -23.98
CA ALA A 12 -8.33 -3.38 -24.94
C ALA A 12 -7.47 -2.14 -24.70
N ASP A 13 -7.21 -1.76 -23.45
CA ASP A 13 -6.31 -0.65 -23.11
C ASP A 13 -4.88 -0.93 -23.56
N HIS A 14 -4.41 -2.17 -23.38
CA HIS A 14 -3.11 -2.60 -23.90
C HIS A 14 -3.05 -2.54 -25.43
N VAL A 15 -4.11 -2.98 -26.11
CA VAL A 15 -4.20 -2.86 -27.57
C VAL A 15 -4.15 -1.39 -27.98
N TYR A 16 -4.90 -0.50 -27.32
CA TYR A 16 -4.89 0.93 -27.66
C TYR A 16 -3.50 1.55 -27.47
N ARG A 17 -2.86 1.30 -26.32
CA ARG A 17 -1.50 1.77 -26.02
C ARG A 17 -0.48 1.38 -27.10
N HIS A 18 -0.62 0.20 -27.70
CA HIS A 18 0.36 -0.29 -28.66
C HIS A 18 0.01 0.03 -30.11
N PHE A 19 -1.26 0.13 -30.49
CA PHE A 19 -1.68 0.29 -31.89
C PHE A 19 -1.96 1.74 -32.32
N PHE A 20 -2.02 2.68 -31.37
CA PHE A 20 -2.43 4.06 -31.62
C PHE A 20 -1.40 5.06 -31.07
N ASN A 21 -1.52 6.32 -31.47
CA ASN A 21 -0.62 7.43 -31.09
C ASN A 21 0.86 7.07 -31.36
N ASP A 22 1.71 7.07 -30.32
CA ASP A 22 3.14 6.72 -30.39
C ASP A 22 3.39 5.23 -30.07
N GLY A 23 2.35 4.40 -30.16
CA GLY A 23 2.40 2.98 -29.85
C GLY A 23 3.34 2.21 -30.77
N LEU A 24 4.04 1.23 -30.19
CA LEU A 24 5.04 0.43 -30.91
C LEU A 24 4.49 -0.28 -32.16
N LEU A 25 3.22 -0.64 -32.18
CA LEU A 25 2.55 -1.37 -33.27
C LEU A 25 1.83 -0.44 -34.26
N THR A 26 2.06 0.87 -34.16
CA THR A 26 1.67 1.81 -35.22
C THR A 26 2.44 1.55 -36.50
N LEU A 27 1.88 1.95 -37.64
CA LEU A 27 2.48 1.68 -38.95
C LEU A 27 3.88 2.32 -39.07
N ASP A 28 4.04 3.55 -38.63
CA ASP A 28 5.30 4.28 -38.75
C ASP A 28 6.38 3.65 -37.85
N GLU A 29 6.06 3.27 -36.61
CA GLU A 29 7.00 2.57 -35.73
C GLU A 29 7.36 1.17 -36.21
N CYS A 30 6.41 0.45 -36.83
CA CYS A 30 6.70 -0.81 -37.50
C CYS A 30 7.67 -0.62 -38.68
N ARG A 31 7.42 0.40 -39.52
CA ARG A 31 8.29 0.73 -40.66
C ARG A 31 9.68 1.16 -40.20
N ASN A 32 9.77 2.03 -39.21
CA ASN A 32 11.03 2.50 -38.64
C ASN A 32 11.88 1.33 -38.14
N ARG A 33 11.28 0.36 -37.44
CA ARG A 33 12.00 -0.83 -36.96
C ARG A 33 12.55 -1.69 -38.10
N VAL A 34 11.77 -1.92 -39.16
CA VAL A 34 12.23 -2.67 -40.33
C VAL A 34 13.30 -1.90 -41.10
N LEU A 35 13.12 -0.60 -41.33
CA LEU A 35 14.09 0.27 -42.01
C LEU A 35 15.41 0.34 -41.24
N ASN A 36 15.38 0.52 -39.92
CA ASN A 36 16.57 0.53 -39.08
C ASN A 36 17.35 -0.78 -39.21
N ARG A 37 16.65 -1.92 -39.20
CA ARG A 37 17.28 -3.23 -39.40
C ARG A 37 17.82 -3.40 -40.82
N ALA A 38 17.09 -2.97 -41.84
CA ALA A 38 17.51 -3.04 -43.23
C ALA A 38 18.78 -2.20 -43.46
N ASN A 39 18.83 -0.98 -42.93
CA ASN A 39 19.97 -0.07 -43.01
C ASN A 39 21.24 -0.66 -42.36
N GLN A 40 21.09 -1.38 -41.23
CA GLN A 40 22.23 -2.03 -40.56
C GLN A 40 22.92 -3.09 -41.42
N ILE A 41 22.17 -3.78 -42.28
CA ILE A 41 22.70 -4.87 -43.12
C ILE A 41 22.87 -4.50 -44.59
N ASP A 42 22.47 -3.29 -44.98
CA ASP A 42 22.38 -2.79 -46.36
C ASP A 42 23.65 -3.05 -47.19
N MET A 43 24.83 -2.76 -46.63
CA MET A 43 26.13 -3.00 -47.29
C MET A 43 26.53 -4.49 -47.30
N ALA A 44 26.14 -5.24 -46.28
CA ALA A 44 26.42 -6.67 -46.21
C ALA A 44 25.65 -7.45 -47.28
N ILE A 45 24.46 -6.98 -47.69
CA ILE A 45 23.66 -7.58 -48.75
C ILE A 45 24.43 -7.65 -50.08
N ILE A 46 25.21 -6.62 -50.44
CA ILE A 46 26.01 -6.61 -51.67
C ILE A 46 26.98 -7.81 -51.69
N SER A 47 27.69 -8.01 -50.57
CA SER A 47 28.65 -9.11 -50.44
C SER A 47 27.96 -10.47 -50.39
N HIS A 48 26.80 -10.56 -49.74
CA HIS A 48 25.99 -11.78 -49.71
C HIS A 48 25.45 -12.15 -51.09
N SER A 49 24.93 -11.19 -51.86
CA SER A 49 24.51 -11.36 -53.24
C SER A 49 25.66 -11.84 -54.13
N ALA A 50 26.84 -11.24 -54.02
CA ALA A 50 28.00 -11.66 -54.79
C ALA A 50 28.47 -13.08 -54.46
N ARG A 51 28.37 -13.49 -53.18
CA ARG A 51 28.84 -14.80 -52.72
C ARG A 51 27.85 -15.94 -52.99
N TRP A 52 26.55 -15.66 -52.88
CA TRP A 52 25.52 -16.70 -52.82
C TRP A 52 24.34 -16.47 -53.77
N GLY A 53 24.27 -15.33 -54.47
CA GLY A 53 23.11 -14.95 -55.27
C GLY A 53 22.77 -15.95 -56.39
N ASP A 54 23.77 -16.67 -56.90
CA ASP A 54 23.67 -17.68 -57.96
C ASP A 54 23.82 -19.12 -57.45
N ALA A 55 23.96 -19.34 -56.13
CA ALA A 55 24.24 -20.66 -55.56
C ALA A 55 23.14 -21.72 -55.85
N LYS A 56 21.95 -21.28 -56.26
CA LYS A 56 20.78 -22.13 -56.57
C LYS A 56 20.11 -21.76 -57.90
N ARG A 57 20.63 -20.80 -58.68
CA ARG A 57 19.97 -20.28 -59.89
C ARG A 57 20.96 -19.59 -60.82
N THR A 58 20.64 -19.54 -62.11
CA THR A 58 21.50 -18.94 -63.15
C THR A 58 21.47 -17.41 -63.13
N THR A 59 20.35 -16.80 -62.76
CA THR A 59 20.24 -15.34 -62.58
C THR A 59 20.46 -15.01 -61.11
N PRO A 60 21.56 -14.32 -60.75
CA PRO A 60 21.89 -14.07 -59.35
C PRO A 60 20.88 -13.14 -58.68
N PHE A 61 20.59 -13.39 -57.39
CA PHE A 61 19.93 -12.39 -56.55
C PHE A 61 20.85 -11.21 -56.24
N THR A 62 20.39 -10.00 -56.53
CA THR A 62 21.12 -8.75 -56.33
C THR A 62 20.43 -7.87 -55.29
N LYS A 63 21.19 -6.93 -54.73
CA LYS A 63 20.64 -5.89 -53.86
C LYS A 63 19.57 -5.08 -54.61
N ASP A 64 19.93 -4.59 -55.80
CA ASP A 64 19.13 -3.61 -56.54
C ASP A 64 17.89 -4.21 -57.19
N ASP A 65 17.99 -5.42 -57.76
CA ASP A 65 16.88 -6.02 -58.50
C ASP A 65 15.95 -6.87 -57.62
N HIS A 66 16.36 -7.20 -56.38
CA HIS A 66 15.59 -8.13 -55.54
C HIS A 66 15.45 -7.67 -54.09
N TRP A 67 16.54 -7.42 -53.37
CA TRP A 67 16.43 -7.08 -51.94
C TRP A 67 15.76 -5.72 -51.70
N LEU A 68 16.16 -4.67 -52.43
CA LEU A 68 15.53 -3.36 -52.32
C LEU A 68 14.04 -3.40 -52.70
N PRO A 69 13.63 -4.02 -53.84
CA PRO A 69 12.22 -4.24 -54.14
C PRO A 69 11.46 -4.97 -53.04
N GLU A 70 11.99 -6.08 -52.50
CA GLU A 70 11.31 -6.85 -51.44
C GLU A 70 11.13 -6.03 -50.15
N ILE A 71 12.14 -5.26 -49.75
CA ILE A 71 12.01 -4.34 -48.60
C ILE A 71 10.94 -3.28 -48.88
N ASN A 72 10.89 -2.75 -50.10
CA ASN A 72 9.91 -1.75 -50.48
C ASN A 72 8.49 -2.33 -50.47
N ASP A 73 8.31 -3.55 -50.97
CA ASP A 73 7.04 -4.27 -50.96
C ASP A 73 6.59 -4.54 -49.52
N LEU A 74 7.45 -5.11 -48.68
CA LEU A 74 7.16 -5.36 -47.27
C LEU A 74 6.69 -4.10 -46.52
N LEU A 75 7.29 -2.94 -46.82
CA LEU A 75 7.01 -1.67 -46.15
C LEU A 75 5.80 -0.92 -46.69
N TYR A 76 5.52 -1.01 -48.00
CA TYR A 76 4.62 -0.08 -48.69
C TYR A 76 3.58 -0.74 -49.60
N ASP A 77 3.70 -2.03 -49.93
CA ASP A 77 2.66 -2.70 -50.70
C ASP A 77 1.36 -2.81 -49.88
N THR A 78 0.27 -2.40 -50.51
CA THR A 78 -1.07 -2.37 -49.93
C THR A 78 -1.97 -3.48 -50.46
N SER A 79 -1.49 -4.29 -51.41
CA SER A 79 -2.27 -5.34 -52.06
C SER A 79 -2.25 -6.68 -51.32
N ASP A 80 -1.30 -6.89 -50.41
CA ASP A 80 -1.13 -8.11 -49.63
C ASP A 80 -1.28 -7.84 -48.12
N ASP A 81 -2.24 -8.49 -47.47
CA ASP A 81 -2.56 -8.32 -46.04
C ASP A 81 -1.47 -8.84 -45.08
N ARG A 82 -0.43 -9.48 -45.62
CA ARG A 82 0.77 -9.93 -44.90
C ARG A 82 1.82 -8.82 -44.81
N HIS A 83 1.77 -7.80 -45.66
CA HIS A 83 2.72 -6.68 -45.66
C HIS A 83 2.34 -5.62 -44.62
N LEU A 84 3.33 -4.83 -44.18
CA LEU A 84 3.18 -4.00 -42.97
C LEU A 84 2.08 -2.95 -43.10
N THR A 85 1.91 -2.34 -44.27
CA THR A 85 0.94 -1.27 -44.50
C THR A 85 -0.50 -1.68 -44.14
N PRO A 86 -1.04 -2.78 -44.69
CA PRO A 86 -2.38 -3.25 -44.30
C PRO A 86 -2.40 -4.00 -42.97
N ARG A 87 -1.28 -4.61 -42.53
CA ARG A 87 -1.29 -5.55 -41.41
C ARG A 87 -1.78 -4.98 -40.09
N VAL A 88 -1.43 -3.73 -39.78
CA VAL A 88 -1.84 -3.07 -38.52
C VAL A 88 -3.36 -3.01 -38.41
N GLY A 89 -4.03 -2.55 -39.47
CA GLY A 89 -5.50 -2.49 -39.54
C GLY A 89 -6.15 -3.87 -39.53
N VAL A 90 -5.56 -4.86 -40.21
CA VAL A 90 -6.04 -6.24 -40.24
C VAL A 90 -6.04 -6.86 -38.84
N VAL A 91 -4.96 -6.71 -38.07
CA VAL A 91 -4.88 -7.26 -36.70
C VAL A 91 -5.87 -6.57 -35.78
N LEU A 92 -6.01 -5.24 -35.86
CA LEU A 92 -7.01 -4.52 -35.07
C LEU A 92 -8.44 -5.00 -35.37
N GLN A 93 -8.75 -5.24 -36.65
CA GLN A 93 -10.05 -5.79 -37.04
C GLN A 93 -10.26 -7.21 -36.53
N GLN A 94 -9.24 -8.08 -36.60
CA GLN A 94 -9.32 -9.43 -36.04
C GLN A 94 -9.60 -9.43 -34.53
N LEU A 95 -9.03 -8.47 -33.78
CA LEU A 95 -9.30 -8.30 -32.35
C LEU A 95 -10.74 -7.84 -32.08
N ARG A 96 -11.29 -6.99 -32.95
CA ARG A 96 -12.69 -6.56 -32.89
C ARG A 96 -13.65 -7.70 -33.21
N ASP A 97 -13.34 -8.52 -34.20
CA ASP A 97 -14.19 -9.63 -34.64
C ASP A 97 -14.39 -10.71 -33.58
N VAL A 98 -13.51 -10.76 -32.58
CA VAL A 98 -13.59 -11.69 -31.43
C VAL A 98 -13.95 -10.98 -30.11
N ASP A 99 -14.42 -9.73 -30.17
CA ASP A 99 -14.78 -8.89 -29.01
C ASP A 99 -13.63 -8.65 -28.01
N TRP A 100 -12.38 -8.74 -28.44
CA TRP A 100 -11.22 -8.46 -27.58
C TRP A 100 -10.84 -6.97 -27.59
N TYR A 101 -11.28 -6.23 -28.60
CA TYR A 101 -11.15 -4.79 -28.67
C TYR A 101 -12.51 -4.16 -29.04
N PRO A 102 -12.98 -3.12 -28.33
CA PRO A 102 -14.31 -2.58 -28.56
C PRO A 102 -14.40 -1.80 -29.89
N TYR A 103 -15.61 -1.76 -30.44
CA TYR A 103 -15.94 -0.92 -31.60
C TYR A 103 -16.13 0.56 -31.23
N ILE A 104 -16.39 0.86 -29.96
CA ILE A 104 -16.43 2.23 -29.46
C ILE A 104 -15.00 2.80 -29.44
N GLU A 105 -14.79 3.87 -30.21
CA GLU A 105 -13.48 4.49 -30.34
C GLU A 105 -13.08 5.22 -29.05
N ALA A 106 -11.81 5.10 -28.68
CA ALA A 106 -11.24 5.87 -27.58
C ALA A 106 -11.24 7.38 -27.92
N PRO A 107 -11.29 8.26 -26.91
CA PRO A 107 -11.30 9.70 -27.17
C PRO A 107 -9.96 10.14 -27.76
N GLY A 108 -9.98 10.87 -28.87
CA GLY A 108 -8.80 11.50 -29.45
C GLY A 108 -8.47 12.80 -28.73
N PHE A 109 -7.18 13.05 -28.48
CA PHE A 109 -6.69 14.34 -27.99
C PHE A 109 -6.22 15.19 -29.16
N ASN A 110 -6.33 16.52 -29.08
CA ASN A 110 -5.70 17.41 -30.07
C ASN A 110 -4.18 17.27 -30.12
N GLN A 111 -3.60 16.80 -29.01
CA GLN A 111 -2.20 16.47 -28.88
C GLN A 111 -2.07 15.32 -27.87
N HIS A 112 -1.29 14.30 -28.21
CA HIS A 112 -1.04 13.18 -27.32
C HIS A 112 0.18 13.46 -26.42
N GLY A 113 -0.06 14.14 -25.30
CA GLY A 113 0.99 14.45 -24.32
C GLY A 113 2.05 15.43 -24.83
N GLY A 114 3.25 15.38 -24.25
CA GLY A 114 4.37 16.24 -24.62
C GLY A 114 4.60 17.39 -23.64
N TRP A 115 5.42 18.37 -24.05
CA TRP A 115 5.91 19.44 -23.18
C TRP A 115 5.51 20.84 -23.67
N ASP A 116 5.03 21.68 -22.74
CA ASP A 116 4.78 23.12 -22.96
C ASP A 116 5.14 23.91 -21.70
N ALA A 117 5.98 24.94 -21.84
CA ALA A 117 6.41 25.78 -20.72
C ALA A 117 5.26 26.54 -20.05
N THR A 118 4.21 26.89 -20.80
CA THR A 118 3.10 27.75 -20.39
C THR A 118 1.83 27.00 -20.01
N GLY A 119 1.77 25.70 -20.30
CA GLY A 119 0.62 24.84 -20.05
C GLY A 119 -0.10 24.42 -21.32
N PHE A 120 -1.04 23.48 -21.19
CA PHE A 120 -1.80 22.93 -22.32
C PHE A 120 -3.26 23.34 -22.26
N ASN A 121 -3.86 23.50 -23.44
CA ASN A 121 -5.31 23.48 -23.61
C ASN A 121 -5.68 22.22 -24.38
N VAL A 122 -5.99 21.17 -23.65
CA VAL A 122 -6.35 19.88 -24.23
C VAL A 122 -7.81 19.93 -24.65
N THR A 123 -8.06 19.56 -25.89
CA THR A 123 -9.41 19.29 -26.38
C THR A 123 -9.51 17.83 -26.76
N MET A 124 -10.63 17.22 -26.39
CA MET A 124 -10.92 15.82 -26.66
C MET A 124 -12.06 15.70 -27.67
N SER A 125 -12.03 14.66 -28.51
CA SER A 125 -13.06 14.38 -29.49
C SER A 125 -13.34 12.89 -29.59
N ALA A 126 -14.61 12.52 -29.74
CA ALA A 126 -15.04 11.15 -29.98
C ALA A 126 -16.14 11.14 -31.05
N PRO A 127 -16.22 10.10 -31.91
CA PRO A 127 -17.26 10.00 -32.93
C PRO A 127 -18.68 9.88 -32.36
N SER A 128 -18.83 9.22 -31.21
CA SER A 128 -20.08 9.07 -30.47
C SER A 128 -19.79 8.95 -28.97
N GLY A 129 -20.84 8.97 -28.14
CA GLY A 129 -20.74 8.83 -26.69
C GLY A 129 -20.28 10.06 -25.93
N THR A 130 -20.22 9.91 -24.61
CA THR A 130 -19.74 10.96 -23.69
C THR A 130 -18.29 10.65 -23.29
N ILE A 131 -17.40 11.63 -23.43
CA ILE A 131 -16.01 11.52 -22.97
C ILE A 131 -15.96 11.82 -21.48
N TYR A 132 -15.33 10.92 -20.71
CA TYR A 132 -14.98 11.13 -19.31
C TYR A 132 -13.47 11.11 -19.17
N TYR A 133 -12.93 12.02 -18.35
CA TYR A 133 -11.49 12.11 -18.11
C TYR A 133 -11.14 12.34 -16.65
N THR A 134 -9.94 11.94 -16.26
CA THR A 134 -9.36 12.17 -14.94
C THR A 134 -8.01 12.86 -15.09
N THR A 135 -7.60 13.62 -14.07
CA THR A 135 -6.29 14.32 -14.03
C THR A 135 -5.41 13.91 -12.85
N ASP A 136 -5.91 13.00 -12.03
CA ASP A 136 -5.25 12.42 -10.86
C ASP A 136 -4.55 11.09 -11.18
N GLY A 137 -4.66 10.60 -12.41
CA GLY A 137 -4.09 9.33 -12.86
C GLY A 137 -4.97 8.10 -12.63
N ASN A 138 -6.18 8.25 -12.11
CA ASN A 138 -7.15 7.16 -11.94
C ASN A 138 -7.88 6.84 -13.26
N ASP A 139 -8.44 5.64 -13.39
CA ASP A 139 -9.23 5.27 -14.56
C ASP A 139 -10.62 5.97 -14.53
N PRO A 140 -11.10 6.57 -15.64
CA PRO A 140 -12.46 7.09 -15.73
C PRO A 140 -13.57 6.04 -15.52
N ARG A 141 -13.25 4.75 -15.69
CA ARG A 141 -14.13 3.59 -15.47
C ARG A 141 -13.75 2.85 -14.19
N LEU A 142 -14.75 2.49 -13.39
CA LEU A 142 -14.59 1.66 -12.18
C LEU A 142 -14.53 0.14 -12.49
N SER A 143 -13.73 -0.65 -11.75
CA SER A 143 -13.65 -2.13 -11.83
C SER A 143 -14.56 -2.86 -10.81
N VAL A 144 -14.81 -4.18 -10.97
CA VAL A 144 -15.82 -5.09 -10.31
C VAL A 144 -16.05 -4.93 -8.77
N ALA A 145 -17.18 -5.32 -8.12
CA ALA A 145 -18.65 -5.05 -8.18
C ALA A 145 -19.35 -5.75 -6.98
N GLN A 146 -20.35 -5.13 -6.30
CA GLN A 146 -21.47 -5.89 -5.71
C GLN A 146 -22.80 -5.19 -5.32
N SER A 147 -23.11 -3.92 -5.59
CA SER A 147 -24.49 -3.39 -5.42
C SER A 147 -24.85 -2.26 -6.39
N ALA A 148 -26.13 -1.84 -6.38
CA ALA A 148 -26.65 -0.77 -7.24
C ALA A 148 -26.06 0.60 -6.86
N PRO A 149 -25.72 1.46 -7.83
CA PRO A 149 -24.98 2.70 -7.57
C PRO A 149 -25.76 3.68 -6.69
N GLY A 150 -25.07 4.31 -5.74
CA GLY A 150 -25.66 5.25 -4.78
C GLY A 150 -26.47 4.58 -3.67
N SER A 151 -26.48 3.25 -3.60
CA SER A 151 -27.14 2.53 -2.51
C SER A 151 -26.29 2.64 -1.25
N VAL A 152 -26.92 3.02 -0.14
CA VAL A 152 -26.31 2.87 1.18
C VAL A 152 -26.34 1.38 1.52
N VAL A 153 -25.16 0.81 1.73
CA VAL A 153 -24.98 -0.55 2.23
C VAL A 153 -24.55 -0.52 3.68
N THR A 154 -25.05 -1.47 4.45
CA THR A 154 -24.63 -1.67 5.83
C THR A 154 -23.45 -2.63 5.85
N LEU A 155 -22.25 -2.10 6.12
CA LEU A 155 -21.02 -2.88 6.26
C LEU A 155 -20.99 -3.64 7.59
N VAL A 156 -21.45 -2.98 8.66
CA VAL A 156 -21.61 -3.56 10.00
C VAL A 156 -23.01 -3.24 10.51
N PRO A 157 -23.94 -4.22 10.57
CA PRO A 157 -25.25 -3.98 11.16
C PRO A 157 -25.16 -3.82 12.68
N GLU A 158 -26.12 -3.12 13.30
CA GLU A 158 -26.15 -2.90 14.76
C GLU A 158 -26.05 -4.22 15.56
N ASN A 159 -26.74 -5.25 15.08
CA ASN A 159 -26.73 -6.59 15.65
C ASN A 159 -25.62 -7.50 15.12
N ALA A 160 -24.56 -6.96 14.51
CA ALA A 160 -23.42 -7.74 14.05
C ALA A 160 -22.82 -8.59 15.17
N SER A 161 -22.38 -9.79 14.80
CA SER A 161 -21.58 -10.65 15.67
C SER A 161 -20.34 -9.89 16.11
N LYS A 162 -20.10 -9.87 17.42
CA LYS A 162 -19.00 -9.15 18.03
C LYS A 162 -18.46 -9.91 19.22
N ARG A 163 -17.28 -9.51 19.66
CA ARG A 163 -16.69 -9.94 20.92
C ARG A 163 -16.39 -8.71 21.76
N TYR A 164 -16.53 -8.84 23.08
CA TYR A 164 -16.20 -7.77 24.00
C TYR A 164 -15.39 -8.28 25.19
N LEU A 165 -14.66 -7.37 25.79
CA LEU A 165 -13.85 -7.58 26.98
C LEU A 165 -13.82 -6.29 27.80
N VAL A 166 -14.17 -6.37 29.08
CA VAL A 166 -13.74 -5.35 30.05
C VAL A 166 -12.29 -5.69 30.39
N PRO A 167 -11.31 -4.88 29.96
CA PRO A 167 -9.91 -5.23 30.16
C PRO A 167 -9.57 -5.20 31.65
N GLY A 168 -8.73 -6.13 32.08
CA GLY A 168 -8.06 -6.02 33.38
C GLY A 168 -6.77 -5.23 33.24
N ALA A 169 -6.17 -4.86 34.37
CA ALA A 169 -4.82 -4.31 34.38
C ALA A 169 -3.89 -5.25 33.57
N PRO A 170 -3.06 -4.72 32.65
CA PRO A 170 -2.15 -5.53 31.86
C PRO A 170 -1.35 -6.42 32.80
N VAL A 171 -1.60 -7.72 32.73
CA VAL A 171 -0.79 -8.68 33.45
C VAL A 171 0.46 -8.84 32.61
N ASP A 172 1.61 -8.47 33.19
CA ASP A 172 2.89 -8.70 32.56
C ASP A 172 2.98 -10.16 32.13
N PRO A 173 3.06 -10.44 30.82
CA PRO A 173 3.14 -11.82 30.37
C PRO A 173 4.38 -12.46 31.00
N PRO A 174 4.29 -13.73 31.43
CA PRO A 174 5.44 -14.37 32.03
C PRO A 174 6.61 -14.39 31.06
N THR A 175 7.83 -14.34 31.60
CA THR A 175 9.01 -14.56 30.75
C THR A 175 8.94 -15.93 30.10
N GLY A 176 9.30 -16.01 28.82
CA GLY A 176 9.37 -17.27 28.07
C GLY A 176 9.32 -17.07 26.56
N SER A 177 8.83 -15.93 26.10
CA SER A 177 8.75 -15.61 24.68
C SER A 177 8.86 -14.11 24.38
N ILE A 178 8.99 -13.77 23.09
CA ILE A 178 8.87 -12.42 22.56
C ILE A 178 7.99 -12.46 21.30
N LEU A 179 7.19 -11.41 21.07
CA LEU A 179 6.28 -11.37 19.92
C LEU A 179 7.07 -11.01 18.65
N ARG A 180 6.84 -11.76 17.57
CA ARG A 180 7.25 -11.43 16.21
C ARG A 180 6.01 -11.16 15.36
N GLU A 181 6.04 -10.09 14.59
CA GLU A 181 5.09 -9.73 13.55
C GLU A 181 5.84 -9.59 12.22
N TYR A 182 5.18 -9.90 11.09
CA TYR A 182 5.78 -9.78 9.77
C TYR A 182 4.79 -9.29 8.71
N TRP A 183 5.29 -8.55 7.72
CA TRP A 183 4.55 -7.98 6.60
C TRP A 183 5.19 -8.42 5.29
N THR A 184 4.50 -9.21 4.47
CA THR A 184 4.98 -9.70 3.18
C THR A 184 4.60 -8.76 2.04
N GLY A 185 5.24 -8.91 0.87
CA GLY A 185 4.98 -8.09 -0.32
C GLY A 185 5.65 -6.70 -0.30
N ILE A 186 6.53 -6.42 0.66
CA ILE A 186 7.22 -5.13 0.77
C ILE A 186 8.57 -5.22 0.06
N SER A 187 8.77 -4.39 -0.96
CA SER A 187 10.06 -4.30 -1.70
C SER A 187 11.05 -3.32 -1.06
N GLY A 188 12.32 -3.39 -1.47
CA GLY A 188 13.41 -2.58 -0.92
C GLY A 188 14.02 -3.20 0.34
N THR A 189 15.19 -2.70 0.74
CA THR A 189 15.97 -3.22 1.87
C THR A 189 15.99 -2.26 3.07
N ALA A 190 15.51 -1.03 2.92
CA ALA A 190 15.53 -0.07 4.02
C ALA A 190 14.39 -0.36 5.02
N VAL A 191 14.65 -0.26 6.33
CA VAL A 191 13.61 -0.35 7.36
C VAL A 191 12.49 0.65 7.12
N SER A 192 12.79 1.81 6.53
CA SER A 192 11.78 2.79 6.12
C SER A 192 10.77 2.25 5.10
N ASN A 193 11.13 1.25 4.28
CA ASN A 193 10.17 0.59 3.38
C ASN A 193 9.11 -0.19 4.16
N LEU A 194 9.49 -0.79 5.30
CA LEU A 194 8.54 -1.40 6.22
C LEU A 194 7.71 -0.32 6.92
N THR A 195 8.35 0.67 7.53
CA THR A 195 7.64 1.65 8.38
C THR A 195 6.78 2.64 7.61
N SER A 196 7.01 2.82 6.30
CA SER A 196 6.16 3.61 5.42
C SER A 196 5.10 2.77 4.70
N SER A 197 5.06 1.46 4.92
CA SER A 197 4.01 0.61 4.36
C SER A 197 2.66 1.00 4.93
N PRO A 198 1.60 1.12 4.11
CA PRO A 198 0.24 1.41 4.60
C PRO A 198 -0.25 0.43 5.68
N ASP A 199 0.26 -0.80 5.65
CA ASP A 199 -0.11 -1.85 6.59
C ASP A 199 0.69 -1.83 7.90
N TYR A 200 1.80 -1.10 7.97
CA TYR A 200 2.60 -0.98 9.20
C TYR A 200 2.11 0.20 10.04
N PRO A 201 2.00 0.09 11.39
CA PRO A 201 2.35 -1.05 12.24
C PRO A 201 1.18 -2.00 12.56
N LEU A 202 0.00 -1.76 11.99
CA LEU A 202 -1.26 -2.26 12.56
C LEU A 202 -1.77 -3.53 11.88
N ASN A 203 -1.33 -3.80 10.65
CA ASN A 203 -1.82 -4.87 9.81
C ASN A 203 -0.73 -5.86 9.34
N PRO A 204 -0.04 -6.59 10.24
CA PRO A 204 0.93 -7.61 9.85
C PRO A 204 0.29 -8.76 9.06
N SER A 205 0.98 -9.27 8.04
CA SER A 205 0.58 -10.48 7.32
C SER A 205 0.54 -11.74 8.22
N GLY A 206 1.21 -11.70 9.38
CA GLY A 206 1.10 -12.72 10.42
C GLY A 206 1.99 -12.45 11.63
N SER A 207 1.91 -13.32 12.63
CA SER A 207 2.70 -13.21 13.87
C SER A 207 3.02 -14.57 14.49
N ASP A 208 4.08 -14.63 15.30
CA ASP A 208 4.54 -15.81 16.05
C ASP A 208 5.08 -15.42 17.45
N GLN A 209 5.13 -16.37 18.38
CA GLN A 209 5.83 -16.22 19.66
C GLN A 209 7.21 -16.92 19.58
N LEU A 210 8.29 -16.15 19.69
CA LEU A 210 9.66 -16.68 19.64
C LEU A 210 10.18 -17.02 21.03
N THR A 211 10.88 -18.13 21.20
CA THR A 211 11.48 -18.56 22.47
C THR A 211 12.88 -17.97 22.73
N SER A 212 13.37 -17.16 21.80
CA SER A 212 14.56 -16.34 21.90
C SER A 212 14.40 -15.12 20.99
N PHE A 213 15.22 -14.09 21.17
CA PHE A 213 15.23 -12.92 20.30
C PHE A 213 15.91 -13.22 18.95
N GLU A 214 15.35 -14.18 18.21
CA GLU A 214 15.84 -14.66 16.93
C GLU A 214 14.67 -15.10 16.05
N ALA A 215 14.51 -14.45 14.90
CA ALA A 215 13.56 -14.82 13.87
C ALA A 215 14.07 -16.05 13.08
N PRO A 216 13.16 -16.79 12.39
CA PRO A 216 13.54 -17.83 11.45
C PRO A 216 14.57 -17.34 10.42
N THR A 217 15.43 -18.24 9.95
CA THR A 217 16.41 -17.95 8.92
C THR A 217 15.97 -18.47 7.56
N ASN A 218 16.18 -17.71 6.49
CA ASN A 218 15.84 -18.08 5.11
C ASN A 218 14.36 -18.50 4.97
N TRP A 219 13.48 -17.72 5.58
CA TRP A 219 12.05 -17.95 5.66
C TRP A 219 11.27 -17.36 4.49
N ALA A 220 11.58 -16.16 4.01
CA ALA A 220 10.82 -15.47 2.96
C ALA A 220 11.62 -14.37 2.25
N ASP A 221 11.15 -13.95 1.07
CA ASP A 221 11.65 -12.76 0.36
C ASP A 221 10.58 -11.65 0.40
N TYR A 222 10.97 -10.40 0.11
CA TYR A 222 10.10 -9.23 -0.01
C TYR A 222 9.20 -9.01 1.23
N TYR A 223 9.80 -8.94 2.42
CA TYR A 223 9.05 -8.74 3.65
C TYR A 223 9.76 -7.78 4.61
N GLY A 224 9.06 -7.40 5.68
CA GLY A 224 9.67 -6.82 6.87
C GLY A 224 9.14 -7.51 8.12
N THR A 225 9.91 -7.47 9.21
CA THR A 225 9.51 -8.06 10.50
C THR A 225 9.79 -7.11 11.65
N ARG A 226 8.90 -7.14 12.63
CA ARG A 226 9.05 -6.48 13.92
C ARG A 226 9.05 -7.55 15.01
N VAL A 227 10.06 -7.54 15.87
CA VAL A 227 10.10 -8.40 17.06
C VAL A 227 10.13 -7.49 18.28
N ARG A 228 9.12 -7.56 19.14
CA ARG A 228 8.95 -6.61 20.26
C ARG A 228 8.44 -7.25 21.54
N GLY A 229 8.80 -6.63 22.66
CA GLY A 229 8.35 -7.00 23.99
C GLY A 229 9.16 -6.32 25.07
N TYR A 230 9.42 -7.04 26.15
CA TYR A 230 10.21 -6.55 27.27
C TYR A 230 11.43 -7.42 27.52
N VAL A 231 12.55 -6.79 27.82
CA VAL A 231 13.74 -7.46 28.36
C VAL A 231 13.82 -7.29 29.88
N HIS A 232 14.17 -8.39 30.56
CA HIS A 232 14.25 -8.51 32.01
C HIS A 232 15.70 -8.81 32.43
N PRO A 233 16.49 -7.80 32.87
CA PRO A 233 17.86 -7.99 33.35
C PRO A 233 17.91 -8.89 34.60
N PRO A 234 18.70 -9.99 34.60
CA PRO A 234 18.82 -10.87 35.76
C PRO A 234 19.52 -10.22 36.95
N THR A 235 20.41 -9.26 36.70
CA THR A 235 21.14 -8.51 37.72
C THR A 235 21.22 -7.04 37.33
N THR A 236 21.36 -6.15 38.33
CA THR A 236 21.65 -4.74 38.06
C THR A 236 23.08 -4.63 37.57
N ASP A 237 23.27 -4.31 36.30
CA ASP A 237 24.59 -4.20 35.68
C ASP A 237 24.52 -3.32 34.42
N ASN A 238 25.69 -3.03 33.87
CA ASN A 238 25.84 -2.47 32.54
C ASN A 238 25.70 -3.58 31.50
N TYR A 239 24.72 -3.42 30.61
CA TYR A 239 24.48 -4.32 29.50
C TYR A 239 24.87 -3.67 28.18
N THR A 240 25.38 -4.48 27.26
CA THR A 240 25.62 -4.09 25.87
C THR A 240 24.82 -5.02 24.97
N PHE A 241 24.18 -4.50 23.94
CA PHE A 241 23.35 -5.25 23.01
C PHE A 241 23.98 -5.31 21.62
N TRP A 242 23.72 -6.40 20.90
CA TRP A 242 24.09 -6.55 19.50
C TRP A 242 22.93 -7.09 18.68
N ILE A 243 22.87 -6.67 17.41
CA ILE A 243 21.88 -7.12 16.42
C ILE A 243 22.57 -7.69 15.19
N ALA A 244 22.02 -8.75 14.59
CA ALA A 244 22.45 -9.33 13.32
C ALA A 244 21.21 -9.59 12.45
N SER A 245 21.21 -9.11 11.22
CA SER A 245 20.10 -9.28 10.29
C SER A 245 20.55 -9.42 8.85
N ASP A 246 19.65 -9.91 8.00
CA ASP A 246 19.75 -9.91 6.54
C ASP A 246 18.34 -9.60 6.00
N ASP A 247 18.08 -8.50 5.29
CA ASP A 247 18.93 -7.32 5.05
C ASP A 247 18.97 -6.36 6.28
N ASN A 248 18.56 -5.09 6.14
CA ASN A 248 18.78 -4.04 7.13
C ASN A 248 17.93 -4.24 8.38
N SER A 249 18.43 -3.80 9.54
CA SER A 249 17.65 -3.79 10.77
C SER A 249 17.97 -2.63 11.70
N GLU A 250 17.06 -2.36 12.63
CA GLU A 250 17.21 -1.40 13.71
C GLU A 250 16.82 -2.08 15.03
N LEU A 251 17.56 -1.78 16.11
CA LEU A 251 17.27 -2.22 17.47
C LEU A 251 16.98 -1.00 18.34
N TRP A 252 15.82 -1.02 18.98
CA TRP A 252 15.29 0.04 19.82
C TRP A 252 15.14 -0.46 21.26
N LEU A 253 15.53 0.36 22.23
CA LEU A 253 15.39 0.06 23.66
C LEU A 253 14.87 1.31 24.39
N SER A 254 13.87 1.11 25.23
CA SER A 254 13.31 2.14 26.10
C SER A 254 14.06 2.23 27.42
N THR A 255 14.01 3.42 28.03
CA THR A 255 14.53 3.65 29.39
C THR A 255 13.66 2.99 30.48
N ASN A 256 12.47 2.49 30.13
CA ASN A 256 11.52 1.84 31.03
C ASN A 256 10.58 0.90 30.24
N ALA A 257 9.45 0.51 30.83
CA ALA A 257 8.44 -0.32 30.19
C ALA A 257 7.59 0.41 29.13
N ASP A 258 7.69 1.72 29.00
CA ASP A 258 6.88 2.50 28.07
C ASP A 258 7.59 2.60 26.71
N PRO A 259 6.99 2.09 25.61
CA PRO A 259 7.60 2.14 24.27
C PRO A 259 7.85 3.56 23.76
N VAL A 260 7.15 4.58 24.27
CA VAL A 260 7.35 5.99 23.86
C VAL A 260 8.77 6.49 24.17
N ASN A 261 9.43 5.90 25.18
CA ASN A 261 10.80 6.28 25.53
C ASN A 261 11.88 5.47 24.79
N ALA A 262 11.49 4.65 23.80
CA ALA A 262 12.41 3.86 23.01
C ALA A 262 13.30 4.73 22.11
N VAL A 263 14.59 4.44 22.11
CA VAL A 263 15.58 5.05 21.21
C VAL A 263 16.35 3.95 20.49
N MET A 264 16.79 4.22 19.25
CA MET A 264 17.61 3.28 18.50
C MET A 264 18.99 3.18 19.17
N ILE A 265 19.37 1.95 19.52
CA ILE A 265 20.63 1.66 20.23
C ILE A 265 21.65 0.91 19.36
N ALA A 266 21.22 0.21 18.31
CA ALA A 266 22.07 -0.47 17.34
C ALA A 266 21.31 -0.69 16.02
N HIS A 267 22.01 -0.93 14.92
CA HIS A 267 21.39 -1.22 13.61
C HIS A 267 22.35 -1.98 12.68
N VAL A 268 21.80 -2.65 11.67
CA VAL A 268 22.55 -3.25 10.56
C VAL A 268 22.21 -2.45 9.29
N PRO A 269 23.17 -1.77 8.65
CA PRO A 269 22.92 -0.92 7.48
C PRO A 269 22.85 -1.67 6.13
N GLY A 270 23.02 -2.98 6.15
CA GLY A 270 22.97 -3.89 5.01
C GLY A 270 22.60 -5.28 5.54
N TRP A 271 23.38 -6.30 5.22
CA TRP A 271 23.15 -7.65 5.76
C TRP A 271 24.34 -8.23 6.53
N THR A 272 24.08 -9.26 7.32
CA THR A 272 25.03 -10.11 8.05
C THR A 272 24.53 -11.55 8.05
N ASN A 273 25.42 -12.54 7.98
CA ASN A 273 25.00 -13.92 8.26
C ASN A 273 24.43 -14.00 9.69
N SER A 274 23.51 -14.94 9.90
CA SER A 274 22.90 -15.20 11.20
C SER A 274 23.94 -15.29 12.32
N ARG A 275 23.69 -14.52 13.39
CA ARG A 275 24.52 -14.41 14.61
C ARG A 275 25.95 -13.93 14.37
N ILE A 276 26.22 -13.21 13.29
CA ILE A 276 27.48 -12.48 13.11
C ILE A 276 27.33 -11.07 13.70
N TRP A 277 27.89 -10.90 14.88
CA TRP A 277 27.76 -9.70 15.72
C TRP A 277 28.78 -8.59 15.41
N ASN A 278 29.72 -8.83 14.50
CA ASN A 278 30.90 -7.98 14.32
C ASN A 278 31.21 -7.60 12.86
N LYS A 279 30.24 -7.70 11.94
CA LYS A 279 30.43 -7.27 10.54
C LYS A 279 30.44 -5.74 10.42
N TYR A 280 29.57 -5.06 11.17
CA TYR A 280 29.51 -3.60 11.30
C TYR A 280 29.75 -3.21 12.76
N PRO A 281 31.01 -3.21 13.23
CA PRO A 281 31.33 -3.11 14.65
C PRO A 281 31.00 -1.77 15.30
N ALA A 282 30.78 -0.70 14.52
CA ALA A 282 30.37 0.61 15.06
C ALA A 282 28.84 0.78 15.12
N GLU A 283 28.09 -0.08 14.41
CA GLU A 283 26.66 0.06 14.17
C GLU A 283 25.84 -1.05 14.83
N GLN A 284 26.34 -2.30 14.79
CA GLN A 284 25.66 -3.48 15.36
C GLN A 284 25.70 -3.55 16.88
N GLN A 285 26.40 -2.64 17.55
CA GLN A 285 26.66 -2.67 18.98
C GLN A 285 26.10 -1.42 19.66
N SER A 286 25.40 -1.60 20.76
CA SER A 286 24.96 -0.47 21.59
C SER A 286 26.09 0.11 22.44
N ALA A 287 25.88 1.33 22.95
CA ALA A 287 26.62 1.78 24.12
C ALA A 287 26.33 0.85 25.32
N SER A 288 27.15 0.96 26.36
CA SER A 288 26.88 0.33 27.66
C SER A 288 25.69 1.01 28.34
N ILE A 289 24.66 0.25 28.67
CA ILE A 289 23.38 0.73 29.23
C ILE A 289 23.16 0.10 30.60
N LEU A 290 23.00 0.92 31.63
CA LEU A 290 22.68 0.42 32.98
C LEU A 290 21.23 -0.06 33.03
N LEU A 291 21.03 -1.34 33.30
CA LEU A 291 19.71 -1.92 33.56
C LEU A 291 19.63 -2.41 35.00
N VAL A 292 18.46 -2.26 35.63
CA VAL A 292 18.24 -2.58 37.04
C VAL A 292 17.46 -3.88 37.17
N ALA A 293 17.95 -4.84 37.97
CA ALA A 293 17.24 -6.08 38.23
C ALA A 293 15.86 -5.84 38.84
N GLY A 294 14.88 -6.61 38.37
CA GLY A 294 13.48 -6.47 38.79
C GLY A 294 12.72 -5.34 38.07
N GLN A 295 13.38 -4.59 37.18
CA GLN A 295 12.73 -3.73 36.20
C GLN A 295 12.61 -4.47 34.86
N LYS A 296 11.70 -3.99 34.00
CA LYS A 296 11.57 -4.43 32.61
C LYS A 296 11.69 -3.23 31.68
N TYR A 297 12.21 -3.47 30.48
CA TYR A 297 12.47 -2.42 29.50
C TYR A 297 11.88 -2.80 28.16
N TYR A 298 11.12 -1.91 27.52
CA TYR A 298 10.59 -2.18 26.17
C TYR A 298 11.75 -2.31 25.19
N ILE A 299 11.74 -3.37 24.39
CA ILE A 299 12.75 -3.67 23.38
C ILE A 299 12.06 -4.07 22.07
N GLU A 300 12.56 -3.55 20.95
CA GLU A 300 12.00 -3.80 19.62
C GLU A 300 13.13 -3.90 18.59
N ALA A 301 13.04 -4.88 17.69
CA ALA A 301 13.88 -4.95 16.51
C ALA A 301 13.02 -4.93 15.25
N LEU A 302 13.39 -4.07 14.30
CA LEU A 302 12.81 -4.01 12.96
C LEU A 302 13.81 -4.56 11.96
N MET A 303 13.35 -5.34 10.99
CA MET A 303 14.18 -5.82 9.88
C MET A 303 13.41 -5.75 8.57
N LYS A 304 14.13 -5.47 7.48
CA LYS A 304 13.59 -5.47 6.13
C LYS A 304 14.41 -6.41 5.25
N GLU A 305 13.71 -7.23 4.47
CA GLU A 305 14.29 -8.21 3.54
C GLU A 305 13.77 -8.00 2.11
N HIS A 306 14.64 -7.91 1.11
CA HIS A 306 14.21 -7.85 -0.29
C HIS A 306 14.26 -9.21 -0.98
N GLY A 307 15.40 -9.89 -0.93
CA GLY A 307 15.53 -11.26 -1.41
C GLY A 307 16.94 -11.80 -1.24
N GLY A 308 17.07 -13.10 -0.99
CA GLY A 308 18.35 -13.72 -0.66
C GLY A 308 18.22 -14.67 0.52
N GLY A 309 19.15 -14.59 1.46
CA GLY A 309 18.98 -15.20 2.77
C GLY A 309 18.39 -14.16 3.71
N ASP A 310 17.62 -14.59 4.71
CA ASP A 310 17.09 -13.69 5.73
C ASP A 310 17.46 -14.17 7.14
N ASN A 311 17.66 -13.22 8.05
CA ASN A 311 17.70 -13.48 9.49
C ASN A 311 17.45 -12.21 10.31
N LEU A 312 17.10 -12.38 11.58
CA LEU A 312 17.14 -11.32 12.59
C LEU A 312 17.44 -11.96 13.94
N ALA A 313 18.47 -11.50 14.64
CA ALA A 313 18.82 -11.97 15.97
C ALA A 313 19.37 -10.83 16.82
N VAL A 314 19.10 -10.86 18.13
CA VAL A 314 19.62 -9.91 19.12
C VAL A 314 20.28 -10.68 20.26
N THR A 315 21.50 -10.29 20.62
CA THR A 315 22.24 -10.81 21.79
C THR A 315 22.61 -9.67 22.74
N TRP A 316 23.10 -10.02 23.93
CA TRP A 316 23.57 -9.08 24.93
C TRP A 316 24.71 -9.66 25.77
N GLU A 317 25.43 -8.78 26.46
CA GLU A 317 26.46 -9.07 27.44
C GLU A 317 26.20 -8.21 28.68
N GLY A 318 26.49 -8.72 29.87
CA GLY A 318 26.29 -8.03 31.15
C GLY A 318 25.66 -8.95 32.19
N GLY A 319 25.83 -8.64 33.47
CA GLY A 319 25.20 -9.40 34.55
C GLY A 319 25.63 -10.87 34.64
N GLY A 320 26.87 -11.16 34.22
CA GLY A 320 27.42 -12.52 34.14
C GLY A 320 27.08 -13.28 32.85
N ILE A 321 26.33 -12.67 31.91
CA ILE A 321 26.06 -13.21 30.58
C ILE A 321 27.19 -12.79 29.63
N VAL A 322 27.69 -13.73 28.85
CA VAL A 322 28.72 -13.52 27.82
C VAL A 322 28.04 -13.46 26.45
N GLN A 323 28.43 -12.50 25.62
CA GLN A 323 27.94 -12.35 24.24
C GLN A 323 28.05 -13.67 23.45
N GLY A 324 27.00 -14.05 22.71
CA GLY A 324 27.11 -15.08 21.68
C GLY A 324 25.81 -15.75 21.27
N GLN A 325 24.92 -16.04 22.23
CA GLN A 325 23.59 -16.61 21.95
C GLN A 325 22.54 -15.51 21.94
N PRO A 326 21.49 -15.60 21.11
CA PRO A 326 20.37 -14.69 21.18
C PRO A 326 19.76 -14.63 22.59
N ILE A 327 19.17 -13.49 22.96
CA ILE A 327 18.54 -13.33 24.28
C ILE A 327 17.46 -14.40 24.43
N GLY A 328 17.64 -15.30 25.40
CA GLY A 328 16.71 -16.41 25.61
C GLY A 328 15.39 -15.92 26.21
N GLY A 329 14.30 -16.62 25.90
CA GLY A 329 12.95 -16.32 26.37
C GLY A 329 12.83 -16.19 27.89
N GLN A 330 13.71 -16.82 28.67
CA GLN A 330 13.75 -16.62 30.13
C GLN A 330 14.03 -15.17 30.57
N TYR A 331 14.53 -14.31 29.68
CA TYR A 331 14.74 -12.89 29.91
C TYR A 331 13.80 -12.00 29.10
N LEU A 332 12.83 -12.60 28.40
CA LEU A 332 11.93 -11.88 27.49
C LEU A 332 10.48 -12.20 27.83
N SER A 333 9.64 -11.18 27.75
CA SER A 333 8.20 -11.36 27.72
C SER A 333 7.63 -10.61 26.51
N PRO A 334 6.55 -11.08 25.88
CA PRO A 334 5.94 -10.35 24.77
C PRO A 334 5.41 -8.98 25.23
N ALA A 335 5.25 -8.05 24.30
CA ALA A 335 4.50 -6.82 24.57
C ALA A 335 3.05 -7.19 24.95
N PRO A 336 2.37 -6.43 25.82
CA PRO A 336 1.01 -6.78 26.22
C PRO A 336 0.07 -6.63 25.01
N ALA A 337 -1.04 -7.37 25.05
CA ALA A 337 -2.00 -7.40 23.95
C ALA A 337 -2.82 -6.10 23.82
N ASP A 338 -2.69 -5.17 24.76
CA ASP A 338 -3.38 -3.87 24.79
C ASP A 338 -2.93 -2.92 23.66
N ASP A 339 -1.69 -3.04 23.17
CA ASP A 339 -1.27 -2.31 21.96
C ASP A 339 -1.79 -2.95 20.65
N MET A 340 -2.48 -4.09 20.72
CA MET A 340 -2.95 -4.87 19.56
C MET A 340 -4.42 -5.24 19.61
N TRP A 341 -5.18 -4.86 20.64
CA TRP A 341 -6.59 -5.27 20.76
C TRP A 341 -7.48 -4.69 19.66
N ALA A 342 -7.05 -3.60 19.00
CA ALA A 342 -7.73 -3.06 17.83
C ALA A 342 -7.21 -3.63 16.49
N SER A 343 -6.16 -4.47 16.52
CA SER A 343 -5.59 -5.11 15.33
C SER A 343 -6.41 -6.34 14.91
N PRO A 344 -6.68 -6.54 13.61
CA PRO A 344 -7.44 -7.69 13.13
C PRO A 344 -6.75 -9.04 13.41
N TYR A 345 -5.47 -9.04 13.74
CA TYR A 345 -4.66 -10.25 13.93
C TYR A 345 -4.58 -10.74 15.38
N LEU A 346 -5.18 -10.03 16.34
CA LEU A 346 -5.33 -10.55 17.70
C LEU A 346 -6.29 -11.75 17.72
N ASP A 347 -5.86 -12.86 18.33
CA ASP A 347 -6.76 -13.94 18.71
C ASP A 347 -7.64 -13.51 19.90
N ASP A 348 -8.90 -13.19 19.61
CA ASP A 348 -9.91 -12.79 20.58
C ASP A 348 -10.84 -13.95 20.96
N SER A 349 -10.46 -15.21 20.67
CA SER A 349 -11.32 -16.37 20.91
C SER A 349 -11.75 -16.55 22.37
N SER A 350 -10.95 -16.03 23.31
CA SER A 350 -11.22 -16.00 24.76
C SER A 350 -12.19 -14.90 25.20
N TRP A 351 -12.49 -13.92 24.35
CA TRP A 351 -13.41 -12.82 24.65
C TRP A 351 -14.87 -13.29 24.56
N THR A 352 -15.74 -12.64 25.31
CA THR A 352 -17.17 -12.97 25.32
C THR A 352 -17.81 -12.58 23.98
N ALA A 353 -18.44 -13.55 23.31
CA ALA A 353 -19.08 -13.34 22.02
C ALA A 353 -20.58 -13.05 22.17
N GLY A 354 -21.12 -12.22 21.27
CA GLY A 354 -22.55 -11.89 21.27
C GLY A 354 -22.96 -10.96 20.12
N THR A 355 -24.19 -10.44 20.19
CA THR A 355 -24.77 -9.50 19.21
C THR A 355 -25.53 -8.39 19.94
N GLY A 356 -25.77 -7.26 19.27
CA GLY A 356 -26.45 -6.09 19.85
C GLY A 356 -25.53 -5.15 20.64
N GLY A 357 -26.13 -4.25 21.44
CA GLY A 357 -25.39 -3.26 22.22
C GLY A 357 -24.72 -3.83 23.46
N VAL A 358 -23.55 -3.28 23.80
CA VAL A 358 -22.74 -3.62 24.99
C VAL A 358 -22.95 -2.51 26.02
N GLY A 359 -23.31 -2.85 27.26
CA GLY A 359 -23.70 -1.83 28.22
C GLY A 359 -24.16 -2.35 29.57
N TYR A 360 -24.56 -1.43 30.45
CA TYR A 360 -25.38 -1.69 31.63
C TYR A 360 -26.26 -0.48 31.96
N GLU A 361 -27.27 -0.69 32.79
CA GLU A 361 -28.26 0.34 33.17
C GLU A 361 -28.76 0.09 34.60
N ARG A 362 -28.37 0.95 35.55
CA ARG A 362 -28.69 0.78 36.98
C ARG A 362 -29.89 1.60 37.44
N ASN A 363 -30.43 2.47 36.60
CA ASN A 363 -31.61 3.28 36.83
C ASN A 363 -32.72 2.99 35.80
N PRO A 364 -33.17 1.73 35.62
CA PRO A 364 -34.16 1.36 34.59
C PRO A 364 -35.55 2.00 34.77
N GLY A 365 -35.78 2.69 35.90
CA GLY A 365 -36.97 3.48 36.16
C GLY A 365 -36.97 4.86 35.49
N ASP A 366 -35.83 5.33 34.99
CA ASP A 366 -35.73 6.62 34.32
C ASP A 366 -36.39 6.60 32.94
N PRO A 367 -37.06 7.70 32.53
CA PRO A 367 -37.79 7.75 31.26
C PRO A 367 -36.90 7.58 30.02
N VAL A 368 -35.62 7.88 30.15
CA VAL A 368 -34.56 7.63 29.18
C VAL A 368 -33.60 6.66 29.86
N ASN A 369 -33.39 5.50 29.25
CA ASN A 369 -32.53 4.43 29.78
C ASN A 369 -32.11 3.49 28.65
N TYR A 370 -31.15 2.61 28.93
CA TYR A 370 -30.55 1.73 27.91
C TYR A 370 -31.05 0.30 27.90
N VAL A 371 -32.00 -0.07 28.76
CA VAL A 371 -32.46 -1.47 28.95
C VAL A 371 -32.84 -2.14 27.62
N SER A 372 -33.47 -1.40 26.70
CA SER A 372 -33.89 -1.94 25.39
C SER A 372 -32.79 -2.01 24.33
N LEU A 373 -31.66 -1.35 24.57
CA LEU A 373 -30.51 -1.24 23.67
C LEU A 373 -29.37 -2.18 24.06
N ILE A 374 -29.38 -2.71 25.29
CA ILE A 374 -28.34 -3.59 25.82
C ILE A 374 -28.75 -5.06 25.60
N ASN A 375 -27.88 -5.78 24.91
CA ASN A 375 -27.95 -7.23 24.77
C ASN A 375 -26.80 -7.94 25.47
N LEU A 376 -25.68 -7.23 25.67
CA LEU A 376 -24.45 -7.73 26.25
C LEU A 376 -24.16 -6.92 27.51
N ASP A 377 -24.57 -7.48 28.63
CA ASP A 377 -24.45 -6.86 29.95
C ASP A 377 -23.02 -6.95 30.47
N VAL A 378 -22.45 -5.80 30.83
CA VAL A 378 -21.10 -5.67 31.40
C VAL A 378 -21.09 -5.13 32.82
N GLU A 379 -22.26 -5.00 33.48
CA GLU A 379 -22.36 -4.40 34.83
C GLU A 379 -21.41 -5.07 35.82
N VAL A 380 -21.43 -6.41 35.85
CA VAL A 380 -20.65 -7.20 36.82
C VAL A 380 -19.15 -7.04 36.66
N ASP A 381 -18.67 -6.82 35.44
CA ASP A 381 -17.24 -6.74 35.13
C ASP A 381 -16.72 -5.29 35.13
N MET A 382 -17.60 -4.31 34.91
CA MET A 382 -17.24 -2.91 34.69
C MET A 382 -17.60 -2.02 35.88
N TYR A 383 -18.82 -2.14 36.42
CA TYR A 383 -19.31 -1.24 37.47
C TYR A 383 -18.52 -1.40 38.77
N GLY A 384 -17.90 -0.31 39.21
CA GLY A 384 -17.03 -0.23 40.38
C GLY A 384 -15.57 -0.57 40.11
N ASP A 385 -15.26 -1.17 38.96
CA ASP A 385 -13.96 -1.80 38.69
C ASP A 385 -13.20 -1.17 37.51
N ASN A 386 -13.86 -0.86 36.39
CA ASN A 386 -13.21 -0.28 35.21
C ASN A 386 -14.15 0.69 34.46
N SER A 387 -13.60 1.73 33.85
CA SER A 387 -14.31 2.68 32.98
C SER A 387 -14.21 2.35 31.49
N SER A 388 -13.58 1.23 31.12
CA SER A 388 -13.35 0.86 29.73
C SER A 388 -14.01 -0.46 29.35
N CYS A 389 -14.48 -0.55 28.11
CA CYS A 389 -14.86 -1.80 27.48
C CYS A 389 -14.32 -1.84 26.04
N TYR A 390 -13.67 -2.93 25.67
CA TYR A 390 -13.22 -3.18 24.31
C TYR A 390 -14.25 -4.00 23.56
N VAL A 391 -14.57 -3.59 22.34
CA VAL A 391 -15.51 -4.28 21.44
C VAL A 391 -14.84 -4.50 20.09
N ARG A 392 -14.93 -5.71 19.56
CA ARG A 392 -14.36 -6.14 18.29
C ARG A 392 -15.45 -6.73 17.40
N ILE A 393 -15.59 -6.19 16.19
CA ILE A 393 -16.66 -6.54 15.26
C ILE A 393 -16.05 -6.91 13.91
N PRO A 394 -15.82 -8.21 13.64
CA PRO A 394 -15.31 -8.64 12.34
C PRO A 394 -16.40 -8.47 11.28
N PHE A 395 -16.00 -8.01 10.10
CA PHE A 395 -16.89 -7.88 8.95
C PHE A 395 -16.12 -8.13 7.66
N THR A 396 -16.83 -8.47 6.59
CA THR A 396 -16.23 -8.73 5.29
C THR A 396 -16.77 -7.75 4.27
N ILE A 397 -15.89 -7.23 3.42
CA ILE A 397 -16.28 -6.44 2.24
C ILE A 397 -15.75 -7.12 0.99
N SER A 398 -16.51 -7.10 -0.10
CA SER A 398 -16.04 -7.66 -1.37
C SER A 398 -15.19 -6.66 -2.17
N HIS A 399 -15.35 -5.35 -1.94
CA HIS A 399 -14.60 -4.27 -2.58
C HIS A 399 -14.56 -3.00 -1.70
N THR A 400 -13.73 -2.05 -2.09
CA THR A 400 -13.47 -0.78 -1.37
C THR A 400 -13.98 0.46 -2.12
N ASP A 401 -14.65 0.27 -3.27
CA ASP A 401 -15.23 1.34 -4.09
C ASP A 401 -16.48 1.97 -3.44
N LEU A 402 -16.23 2.86 -2.49
CA LEU A 402 -17.23 3.57 -1.69
C LEU A 402 -17.07 5.08 -1.87
N SER A 403 -18.16 5.84 -1.93
CA SER A 403 -18.11 7.31 -2.02
C SER A 403 -18.15 7.98 -0.65
N ASP A 404 -18.92 7.38 0.26
CA ASP A 404 -19.19 7.90 1.60
C ASP A 404 -19.14 6.75 2.60
N MET A 405 -18.61 7.00 3.79
CA MET A 405 -18.60 6.04 4.90
C MET A 405 -18.99 6.77 6.19
N THR A 406 -20.02 6.25 6.86
CA THR A 406 -20.56 6.84 8.09
C THR A 406 -20.54 5.81 9.21
N LEU A 407 -19.84 6.15 10.29
CA LEU A 407 -19.91 5.46 11.56
C LEU A 407 -21.10 6.03 12.34
N LYS A 408 -22.08 5.19 12.65
CA LYS A 408 -23.21 5.56 13.50
C LYS A 408 -22.98 5.01 14.90
N MET A 409 -22.89 5.89 15.88
CA MET A 409 -22.62 5.51 17.28
C MET A 409 -23.75 5.93 18.21
N ARG A 410 -24.16 5.01 19.09
CA ARG A 410 -24.75 5.31 20.39
C ARG A 410 -23.68 5.01 21.42
N TYR A 411 -23.35 5.99 22.23
CA TYR A 411 -22.28 5.85 23.21
C TYR A 411 -22.63 6.58 24.49
N ASP A 412 -22.27 5.99 25.61
CA ASP A 412 -22.27 6.63 26.91
C ASP A 412 -21.02 6.18 27.69
N ASP A 413 -20.04 7.03 27.97
CA ASP A 413 -19.97 8.50 27.74
C ASP A 413 -19.11 8.90 26.55
N GLY A 414 -18.16 8.04 26.16
CA GLY A 414 -17.15 8.33 25.16
C GLY A 414 -16.74 7.08 24.42
N PHE A 415 -16.02 7.29 23.32
CA PHE A 415 -15.43 6.17 22.60
C PHE A 415 -14.23 6.59 21.76
N ILE A 416 -13.46 5.58 21.36
CA ILE A 416 -12.47 5.65 20.28
C ILE A 416 -12.74 4.48 19.34
N ALA A 417 -12.90 4.76 18.05
CA ALA A 417 -13.21 3.78 17.02
C ALA A 417 -12.02 3.58 16.09
N TYR A 418 -11.77 2.33 15.74
CA TYR A 418 -10.68 1.90 14.86
C TYR A 418 -11.21 1.00 13.75
N ILE A 419 -10.70 1.17 12.53
CA ILE A 419 -10.88 0.22 11.44
C ILE A 419 -9.51 -0.35 11.12
N ASN A 420 -9.36 -1.67 11.22
CA ASN A 420 -8.10 -2.37 10.96
C ASN A 420 -6.92 -1.73 11.75
N GLY A 421 -7.16 -1.46 13.03
CA GLY A 421 -6.22 -0.81 13.95
C GLY A 421 -6.03 0.71 13.75
N VAL A 422 -6.49 1.30 12.65
CA VAL A 422 -6.36 2.74 12.38
C VAL A 422 -7.51 3.47 13.06
N GLU A 423 -7.21 4.46 13.90
CA GLU A 423 -8.25 5.29 14.50
C GLU A 423 -8.99 6.11 13.43
N VAL A 424 -10.33 6.03 13.45
CA VAL A 424 -11.21 6.71 12.48
C VAL A 424 -12.10 7.77 13.12
N ALA A 425 -12.37 7.66 14.42
CA ALA A 425 -13.16 8.63 15.16
C ALA A 425 -12.94 8.50 16.67
N ARG A 426 -13.07 9.61 17.41
CA ARG A 426 -13.18 9.61 18.87
C ARG A 426 -14.18 10.65 19.36
N ARG A 427 -14.78 10.41 20.52
CA ARG A 427 -15.61 11.37 21.26
C ARG A 427 -15.26 11.30 22.74
N ASN A 428 -15.29 12.48 23.37
CA ASN A 428 -15.09 12.66 24.81
C ASN A 428 -13.78 12.05 25.37
N PHE A 429 -12.71 12.01 24.58
CA PHE A 429 -11.39 11.54 25.05
C PHE A 429 -10.23 12.30 24.41
N THR A 430 -9.19 12.60 25.19
CA THR A 430 -7.96 13.27 24.73
C THR A 430 -6.72 12.53 25.23
N GLY A 431 -5.67 12.48 24.41
CA GLY A 431 -4.42 11.79 24.75
C GLY A 431 -4.37 10.36 24.19
N SER A 432 -3.46 9.57 24.74
CA SER A 432 -3.28 8.15 24.40
C SER A 432 -4.16 7.29 25.31
N PRO A 433 -5.03 6.43 24.77
CA PRO A 433 -5.86 5.55 25.58
C PRO A 433 -5.03 4.52 26.33
N GLN A 434 -5.50 4.16 27.51
CA GLN A 434 -5.04 3.07 28.35
C GLN A 434 -6.20 2.12 28.60
N TRP A 435 -5.91 0.90 29.06
CA TRP A 435 -6.91 -0.14 29.34
C TRP A 435 -8.00 0.29 30.32
N ASP A 436 -7.75 1.25 31.20
CA ASP A 436 -8.68 1.78 32.21
C ASP A 436 -9.03 3.26 31.98
N SER A 437 -8.87 3.75 30.74
CA SER A 437 -9.24 5.12 30.42
C SER A 437 -10.72 5.40 30.68
N ALA A 438 -11.00 6.64 31.07
CA ALA A 438 -12.34 7.17 31.26
C ALA A 438 -12.62 8.30 30.27
N ALA A 439 -13.90 8.56 29.99
CA ALA A 439 -14.30 9.72 29.23
C ALA A 439 -13.94 11.01 29.99
N GLY A 440 -13.55 12.06 29.26
CA GLY A 440 -13.22 13.36 29.85
C GLY A 440 -14.43 14.24 30.12
N VAL A 441 -15.58 13.93 29.51
CA VAL A 441 -16.85 14.69 29.59
C VAL A 441 -18.02 13.71 29.43
N GLU A 442 -19.12 14.00 30.12
CA GLU A 442 -20.38 13.24 30.06
C GLU A 442 -21.06 13.35 28.68
N ASN A 443 -21.71 12.27 28.22
CA ASN A 443 -22.66 12.30 27.10
C ASN A 443 -24.10 12.04 27.61
N PRO A 444 -24.96 13.06 27.72
CA PRO A 444 -26.27 12.92 28.35
C PRO A 444 -27.12 11.80 27.73
N ASP A 445 -27.90 11.08 28.54
CA ASP A 445 -28.63 9.89 28.11
C ASP A 445 -29.59 10.15 26.96
N SER A 446 -30.20 11.34 26.98
CA SER A 446 -31.09 11.82 25.93
C SER A 446 -30.42 11.94 24.56
N ALA A 447 -29.09 12.12 24.52
CA ALA A 447 -28.27 12.04 23.33
C ALA A 447 -27.81 10.60 23.06
N ALA A 448 -27.35 9.87 24.08
CA ALA A 448 -26.81 8.51 23.96
C ALA A 448 -27.78 7.49 23.34
N ILE A 449 -29.10 7.64 23.53
CA ILE A 449 -30.11 6.77 22.90
C ILE A 449 -30.27 6.98 21.38
N ASN A 450 -29.68 8.04 20.82
CA ASN A 450 -29.76 8.38 19.40
C ASN A 450 -28.42 8.10 18.72
N PHE A 451 -28.47 7.65 17.46
CA PHE A 451 -27.25 7.53 16.67
C PHE A 451 -26.68 8.92 16.34
N GLU A 452 -25.45 9.17 16.76
CA GLU A 452 -24.60 10.19 16.16
C GLU A 452 -24.03 9.64 14.84
N ASN A 453 -24.25 10.35 13.75
CA ASN A 453 -23.69 10.01 12.44
C ASN A 453 -22.37 10.75 12.24
N ILE A 454 -21.28 10.00 12.10
CA ILE A 454 -19.93 10.53 11.98
C ILE A 454 -19.39 10.18 10.60
N ASP A 455 -19.11 11.20 9.80
CA ASP A 455 -18.46 11.05 8.51
C ASP A 455 -17.01 10.62 8.71
N ILE A 456 -16.69 9.42 8.22
CA ILE A 456 -15.34 8.85 8.23
C ILE A 456 -14.90 8.48 6.79
N SER A 457 -15.44 9.17 5.78
CA SER A 457 -15.14 8.90 4.36
C SER A 457 -13.66 9.03 4.03
N ALA A 458 -12.92 9.88 4.76
CA ALA A 458 -11.46 10.00 4.64
C ALA A 458 -10.71 8.69 4.99
N HIS A 459 -11.35 7.77 5.70
CA HIS A 459 -10.79 6.49 6.13
C HIS A 459 -11.24 5.31 5.24
N ILE A 460 -11.93 5.53 4.13
CA ILE A 460 -12.30 4.45 3.19
C ILE A 460 -11.04 3.67 2.72
N GLY A 461 -9.90 4.35 2.60
CA GLY A 461 -8.62 3.72 2.25
C GLY A 461 -8.04 2.75 3.29
N THR A 462 -8.59 2.67 4.50
CA THR A 462 -8.15 1.70 5.53
C THR A 462 -8.86 0.35 5.39
N LEU A 463 -9.89 0.27 4.55
CA LEU A 463 -10.63 -0.95 4.28
C LEU A 463 -9.86 -1.85 3.30
N GLN A 464 -9.95 -3.16 3.52
CA GLN A 464 -9.32 -4.18 2.68
C GLN A 464 -10.39 -5.07 2.05
N SER A 465 -10.23 -5.49 0.80
CA SER A 465 -11.11 -6.53 0.24
C SER A 465 -10.94 -7.83 1.05
N GLY A 466 -12.03 -8.43 1.47
CA GLY A 466 -12.06 -9.56 2.41
C GLY A 466 -12.32 -9.12 3.84
N ASP A 467 -11.57 -9.70 4.77
CA ASP A 467 -11.79 -9.54 6.21
C ASP A 467 -11.34 -8.17 6.71
N ASN A 468 -12.17 -7.56 7.56
CA ASN A 468 -11.91 -6.29 8.22
C ASN A 468 -12.36 -6.38 9.68
N LEU A 469 -11.85 -5.48 10.51
CA LEU A 469 -12.23 -5.35 11.91
C LEU A 469 -12.62 -3.91 12.23
N LEU A 470 -13.83 -3.71 12.75
CA LEU A 470 -14.22 -2.51 13.46
C LEU A 470 -14.03 -2.75 14.95
N ALA A 471 -13.19 -1.95 15.60
CA ALA A 471 -12.89 -2.05 17.02
C ALA A 471 -13.28 -0.75 17.74
N ILE A 472 -13.94 -0.86 18.90
CA ILE A 472 -14.41 0.27 19.69
C ILE A 472 -13.86 0.15 21.11
N HIS A 473 -13.19 1.20 21.58
CA HIS A 473 -12.87 1.41 22.98
C HIS A 473 -13.97 2.28 23.56
N GLY A 474 -14.95 1.66 24.21
CA GLY A 474 -16.00 2.37 24.94
C GLY A 474 -15.48 2.87 26.27
N LEU A 475 -15.85 4.09 26.62
CA LEU A 475 -15.35 4.82 27.78
C LEU A 475 -16.54 5.33 28.58
N ASN A 476 -16.59 4.95 29.84
CA ASN A 476 -17.46 5.54 30.85
C ASN A 476 -16.72 6.73 31.52
N ILE A 477 -17.40 7.77 32.01
CA ILE A 477 -16.78 8.91 32.69
C ILE A 477 -16.15 8.51 34.04
N SER A 478 -16.67 7.46 34.69
CA SER A 478 -16.07 6.95 35.92
C SER A 478 -16.38 5.47 36.13
N THR A 479 -15.69 4.82 37.06
CA THR A 479 -15.99 3.43 37.40
C THR A 479 -17.32 3.28 38.14
N ALA A 480 -17.84 4.37 38.71
CA ALA A 480 -19.04 4.34 39.55
C ALA A 480 -20.29 4.85 38.84
N ASP A 481 -20.22 5.10 37.52
CA ASP A 481 -21.34 5.67 36.78
C ASP A 481 -22.49 4.69 36.64
N SER A 482 -23.72 5.21 36.59
CA SER A 482 -24.94 4.39 36.67
C SER A 482 -25.23 3.57 35.43
N ASP A 483 -24.64 3.91 34.31
CA ASP A 483 -24.94 3.30 33.03
C ASP A 483 -23.72 3.34 32.11
N PHE A 484 -23.83 2.59 31.01
CA PHE A 484 -22.82 2.49 29.97
C PHE A 484 -23.51 1.97 28.71
N LEU A 485 -23.19 2.53 27.55
CA LEU A 485 -23.73 2.05 26.28
C LEU A 485 -22.69 2.15 25.16
N ILE A 486 -22.53 1.09 24.38
CA ILE A 486 -21.89 1.09 23.07
C ILE A 486 -22.77 0.29 22.11
N SER A 487 -23.35 0.98 21.14
CA SER A 487 -24.03 0.37 19.99
C SER A 487 -23.60 1.08 18.70
N VAL A 488 -23.31 0.31 17.66
CA VAL A 488 -22.64 0.82 16.45
C VAL A 488 -23.21 0.20 15.18
N GLU A 489 -23.38 1.03 14.15
CA GLU A 489 -23.61 0.61 12.77
C GLU A 489 -22.57 1.28 11.87
N LEU A 490 -22.00 0.53 10.92
CA LEU A 490 -21.16 1.09 9.87
C LEU A 490 -21.89 0.98 8.54
N VAL A 491 -22.10 2.12 7.89
CA VAL A 491 -22.71 2.18 6.56
C VAL A 491 -21.79 2.88 5.58
N ALA A 492 -21.89 2.50 4.32
CA ALA A 492 -21.19 3.18 3.24
C ALA A 492 -22.08 3.29 2.00
N THR A 493 -21.75 4.20 1.10
CA THR A 493 -22.44 4.33 -0.18
C THR A 493 -21.61 3.65 -1.26
N GLU A 494 -22.17 2.62 -1.87
CA GLU A 494 -21.50 1.91 -2.97
C GLU A 494 -21.57 2.68 -4.29
N ILE A 495 -20.53 2.52 -5.09
CA ILE A 495 -20.43 3.02 -6.46
C ILE A 495 -20.39 1.83 -7.40
N SER A 496 -21.18 1.81 -8.47
CA SER A 496 -21.31 0.59 -9.28
C SER A 496 -20.23 0.45 -10.35
N GLN A 497 -19.86 -0.80 -10.64
CA GLN A 497 -18.88 -1.16 -11.66
C GLN A 497 -19.29 -0.66 -13.05
N GLY A 498 -18.32 -0.13 -13.79
CA GLY A 498 -18.60 0.39 -15.12
C GLY A 498 -19.40 1.69 -15.10
N ASP A 499 -19.66 2.27 -13.94
CA ASP A 499 -20.02 3.67 -13.87
C ASP A 499 -18.79 4.55 -14.06
N VAL A 500 -19.12 5.83 -14.23
CA VAL A 500 -18.18 6.94 -14.23
C VAL A 500 -17.54 7.01 -12.84
N SER A 501 -16.21 6.91 -12.78
CA SER A 501 -15.46 7.10 -11.54
C SER A 501 -15.79 8.47 -10.90
N PRO A 502 -15.87 8.60 -9.56
CA PRO A 502 -16.10 9.90 -8.91
C PRO A 502 -15.05 10.96 -9.26
N SER A 503 -13.82 10.52 -9.55
CA SER A 503 -12.73 11.39 -10.02
C SER A 503 -12.89 11.80 -11.49
N ALA A 504 -13.80 11.16 -12.23
CA ALA A 504 -13.97 11.38 -13.66
C ALA A 504 -14.90 12.54 -13.95
N ILE A 505 -14.43 13.43 -14.81
CA ILE A 505 -15.10 14.66 -15.19
C ILE A 505 -15.69 14.45 -16.59
N PRO A 506 -17.00 14.69 -16.80
CA PRO A 506 -17.57 14.69 -18.15
C PRO A 506 -16.98 15.86 -18.95
N TYR A 507 -16.43 15.55 -20.12
CA TYR A 507 -15.84 16.55 -20.99
C TYR A 507 -16.93 17.43 -21.60
N SER A 508 -16.90 18.71 -21.25
CA SER A 508 -17.87 19.73 -21.71
C SER A 508 -17.20 20.87 -22.48
N GLY A 509 -15.88 20.85 -22.62
CA GLY A 509 -15.10 21.89 -23.26
C GLY A 509 -13.61 21.77 -22.91
N ARG A 510 -12.81 22.72 -23.40
CA ARG A 510 -11.35 22.73 -23.23
C ARG A 510 -10.91 22.45 -21.78
N VAL A 511 -9.88 21.62 -21.61
CA VAL A 511 -9.24 21.33 -20.32
C VAL A 511 -7.91 22.07 -20.25
N SER A 512 -7.78 23.03 -19.33
CA SER A 512 -6.54 23.80 -19.15
C SER A 512 -5.65 23.12 -18.11
N LEU A 513 -4.47 22.68 -18.53
CA LEU A 513 -3.46 22.04 -17.69
C LEU A 513 -2.29 23.01 -17.46
N ASN A 514 -2.11 23.47 -16.23
CA ASN A 514 -1.06 24.42 -15.83
C ASN A 514 0.05 23.78 -14.99
N LYS A 515 0.01 22.46 -14.82
CA LYS A 515 1.01 21.63 -14.16
C LYS A 515 1.11 20.30 -14.88
N THR A 516 2.23 19.61 -14.72
CA THR A 516 2.40 18.26 -15.27
C THR A 516 1.26 17.36 -14.81
N THR A 517 0.56 16.76 -15.76
CA THR A 517 -0.68 16.03 -15.52
C THR A 517 -0.70 14.75 -16.34
N LYS A 518 -0.96 13.61 -15.70
CA LYS A 518 -1.35 12.38 -16.40
C LYS A 518 -2.84 12.41 -16.66
N LEU A 519 -3.21 12.67 -17.90
CA LEU A 519 -4.61 12.71 -18.33
C LEU A 519 -5.00 11.30 -18.81
N LYS A 520 -6.06 10.74 -18.24
CA LYS A 520 -6.68 9.51 -18.74
C LYS A 520 -8.10 9.82 -19.18
N ALA A 521 -8.53 9.25 -20.30
CA ALA A 521 -9.86 9.48 -20.84
C ALA A 521 -10.44 8.23 -21.51
N ARG A 522 -11.76 8.08 -21.39
CA ARG A 522 -12.56 7.07 -22.08
C ARG A 522 -13.84 7.67 -22.62
N VAL A 523 -14.46 6.99 -23.57
CA VAL A 523 -15.82 7.25 -24.03
C VAL A 523 -16.77 6.24 -23.40
N LEU A 524 -17.95 6.68 -22.99
CA LEU A 524 -19.07 5.84 -22.59
C LEU A 524 -20.24 6.02 -23.56
N ASP A 525 -20.64 4.93 -24.23
CA ASP A 525 -21.79 4.86 -25.16
C ASP A 525 -22.41 3.45 -25.10
N GLY A 526 -23.18 3.16 -24.05
CA GLY A 526 -23.68 1.81 -23.73
C GLY A 526 -22.58 0.81 -23.29
N ALA A 527 -21.33 1.05 -23.68
CA ALA A 527 -20.12 0.38 -23.22
C ALA A 527 -18.95 1.39 -23.15
N TRP A 528 -17.89 1.03 -22.44
CA TRP A 528 -16.67 1.84 -22.38
C TRP A 528 -15.73 1.56 -23.55
N SER A 529 -15.10 2.61 -24.07
CA SER A 529 -13.95 2.50 -24.97
C SER A 529 -12.71 2.01 -24.24
N ALA A 530 -11.70 1.63 -25.02
CA ALA A 530 -10.33 1.57 -24.52
C ALA A 530 -9.88 2.95 -23.99
N MET A 531 -8.88 2.95 -23.11
CA MET A 531 -8.34 4.16 -22.49
C MET A 531 -7.35 4.86 -23.41
N ASN A 532 -7.53 6.15 -23.63
CA ASN A 532 -6.47 7.03 -24.10
C ASN A 532 -5.83 7.73 -22.89
N GLU A 533 -4.54 7.54 -22.69
CA GLU A 533 -3.79 8.17 -21.60
C GLU A 533 -2.55 8.88 -22.15
N ALA A 534 -2.23 10.07 -21.62
CA ALA A 534 -1.02 10.80 -21.99
C ALA A 534 -0.53 11.67 -20.83
N ILE A 535 0.79 11.91 -20.78
CA ILE A 535 1.40 12.85 -19.83
C ILE A 535 1.61 14.19 -20.55
N PHE A 536 1.00 15.23 -20.01
CA PHE A 536 1.18 16.62 -20.44
C PHE A 536 2.11 17.31 -19.46
N ALA A 537 3.39 17.43 -19.81
CA ALA A 537 4.42 18.02 -18.97
C ALA A 537 4.41 19.55 -19.07
N VAL A 538 4.18 20.23 -17.93
CA VAL A 538 4.08 21.70 -17.89
C VAL A 538 5.19 22.29 -17.06
N GLY A 539 5.70 23.43 -17.54
CA GLY A 539 6.72 24.21 -16.86
C GLY A 539 8.10 23.97 -17.46
N HIS A 540 9.10 24.66 -16.93
CA HIS A 540 10.40 24.78 -17.60
C HIS A 540 11.36 23.60 -17.36
N VAL A 541 10.86 22.39 -17.13
CA VAL A 541 11.72 21.22 -16.89
C VAL A 541 12.65 20.98 -18.09
N ALA A 542 12.14 20.96 -19.32
CA ALA A 542 13.00 20.79 -20.49
C ALA A 542 13.95 21.99 -20.72
N ASP A 543 13.53 23.20 -20.33
CA ASP A 543 14.35 24.42 -20.50
C ASP A 543 15.50 24.50 -19.50
N TYR A 544 15.27 24.04 -18.27
CA TYR A 544 16.16 24.28 -17.14
C TYR A 544 16.76 23.02 -16.54
N LEU A 545 16.18 21.83 -16.73
CA LEU A 545 16.82 20.60 -16.32
C LEU A 545 17.90 20.23 -17.32
N ARG A 546 19.12 20.07 -16.84
CA ARG A 546 20.26 19.59 -17.62
C ARG A 546 20.82 18.37 -16.93
N VAL A 547 21.10 17.36 -17.72
CA VAL A 547 22.09 16.37 -17.33
C VAL A 547 23.43 17.06 -17.48
N THR A 548 24.06 17.44 -16.36
CA THR A 548 25.34 18.16 -16.37
C THR A 548 26.52 17.23 -16.26
N GLU A 549 26.31 16.03 -15.75
CA GLU A 549 27.33 15.01 -15.63
C GLU A 549 26.70 13.62 -15.75
N ILE A 550 27.39 12.74 -16.45
CA ILE A 550 27.11 11.31 -16.48
C ILE A 550 28.40 10.63 -16.13
N MET A 551 28.43 9.95 -15.00
CA MET A 551 29.50 9.02 -14.66
C MET A 551 29.02 7.63 -15.05
N TYR A 552 29.44 7.18 -16.23
CA TYR A 552 29.10 5.84 -16.73
C TYR A 552 30.35 4.96 -16.68
N HIS A 553 30.20 3.75 -16.15
CA HIS A 553 31.27 2.76 -16.05
C HIS A 553 32.55 3.27 -15.34
N PRO A 554 32.44 3.84 -14.12
CA PRO A 554 33.60 4.23 -13.35
C PRO A 554 34.46 2.99 -13.02
N LYS A 555 35.76 3.23 -12.83
CA LYS A 555 36.68 2.16 -12.47
C LYS A 555 36.32 1.64 -11.09
N TYR A 556 35.95 0.36 -11.00
CA TYR A 556 35.74 -0.30 -9.72
C TYR A 556 37.05 -0.33 -8.91
N THR A 557 37.09 0.42 -7.81
CA THR A 557 38.26 0.50 -6.91
C THR A 557 38.17 -0.47 -5.74
N GLY A 558 36.99 -1.05 -5.49
CA GLY A 558 36.72 -1.89 -4.33
C GLY A 558 36.55 -1.11 -3.02
N ASP A 559 36.59 0.22 -3.06
CA ASP A 559 36.27 1.09 -1.93
C ASP A 559 34.76 1.40 -1.93
N PRO A 560 33.98 0.97 -0.92
CA PRO A 560 32.55 1.23 -0.84
C PRO A 560 32.21 2.72 -0.66
N ASN A 561 33.20 3.55 -0.33
CA ASN A 561 33.06 5.00 -0.25
C ASN A 561 33.71 5.72 -1.43
N ASP A 562 34.05 5.00 -2.52
CA ASP A 562 34.55 5.63 -3.72
C ASP A 562 33.50 6.62 -4.24
N PRO A 563 33.80 7.94 -4.28
CA PRO A 563 32.86 8.93 -4.78
C PRO A 563 32.59 8.78 -6.28
N ASN A 564 33.36 7.97 -7.01
CA ASN A 564 33.18 7.70 -8.43
C ASN A 564 32.18 6.54 -8.65
N THR A 565 30.92 6.73 -8.27
CA THR A 565 29.83 5.79 -8.57
C THR A 565 29.20 6.08 -9.92
N GLU A 566 28.39 5.16 -10.43
CA GLU A 566 27.53 5.49 -11.57
C GLU A 566 26.47 6.49 -11.12
N PHE A 567 26.44 7.64 -11.77
CA PHE A 567 25.43 8.65 -11.48
C PHE A 567 25.08 9.46 -12.71
N ILE A 568 23.93 10.10 -12.61
CA ILE A 568 23.49 11.17 -13.49
C ILE A 568 23.27 12.41 -12.63
N GLU A 569 23.99 13.50 -12.92
CA GLU A 569 23.79 14.77 -12.24
C GLU A 569 22.70 15.55 -12.99
N LEU A 570 21.62 15.86 -12.27
CA LEU A 570 20.53 16.68 -12.76
C LEU A 570 20.66 18.08 -12.15
N LYS A 571 20.94 19.07 -13.00
CA LYS A 571 21.03 20.46 -12.59
C LYS A 571 19.84 21.25 -13.12
N ASN A 572 19.16 21.93 -12.22
CA ASN A 572 18.26 23.02 -12.57
C ASN A 572 19.08 24.29 -12.83
N ILE A 573 19.23 24.68 -14.09
CA ILE A 573 19.93 25.92 -14.51
C ILE A 573 18.99 27.14 -14.53
N GLY A 574 17.73 26.95 -14.13
CA GLY A 574 16.69 27.96 -14.16
C GLY A 574 16.54 28.75 -12.86
N PRO A 575 15.82 29.88 -12.89
CA PRO A 575 15.61 30.74 -11.73
C PRO A 575 14.53 30.24 -10.75
N GLY A 576 13.82 29.15 -11.05
CA GLY A 576 12.69 28.65 -10.25
C GLY A 576 12.73 27.14 -10.03
N THR A 577 12.00 26.66 -9.02
CA THR A 577 11.90 25.22 -8.70
C THR A 577 11.29 24.44 -9.85
N LEU A 578 11.89 23.29 -10.18
CA LEU A 578 11.35 22.35 -11.15
C LEU A 578 10.56 21.25 -10.45
N ASN A 579 9.37 20.94 -10.96
CA ASN A 579 8.62 19.78 -10.53
C ASN A 579 9.04 18.59 -11.39
N LEU A 580 9.70 17.59 -10.78
CA LEU A 580 10.15 16.38 -11.46
C LEU A 580 9.12 15.24 -11.44
N ASN A 581 7.92 15.49 -10.90
CA ASN A 581 6.86 14.48 -10.87
C ASN A 581 6.46 14.11 -12.31
N LEU A 582 6.41 12.80 -12.60
CA LEU A 582 6.17 12.23 -13.94
C LEU A 582 7.23 12.58 -15.01
N VAL A 583 8.43 13.01 -14.62
CA VAL A 583 9.57 13.15 -15.55
C VAL A 583 10.22 11.79 -15.77
N GLU A 584 10.35 11.41 -17.04
CA GLU A 584 11.06 10.19 -17.46
C GLU A 584 12.22 10.57 -18.39
N PHE A 585 13.34 9.87 -18.26
CA PHE A 585 14.48 9.97 -19.18
C PHE A 585 14.36 8.82 -20.18
N THR A 586 14.30 9.14 -21.47
CA THR A 586 14.17 8.16 -22.56
C THR A 586 15.44 8.01 -23.37
#